data_AF-A0A935ZB80-F1
#
_entry.id   AF-A0A935ZB80-F1
#
_cell.length_a   1.000
_cell.length_b   1.000
_cell.length_c   1.000
_cell.angle_alpha   90.00
_cell.angle_beta   90.00
_cell.angle_gamma   90.00
#
_symmetry.space_group_name_H-M   'P 1'
#
loop_
_entity.id
_entity.type
_entity.pdbx_description
1 polymer ?
#
loop_
_entity_poly.entity_id
_entity_poly.type
_entity_poly.pdbx_seq_one_letter_code
_entity_poly.pdbx_strand_id
1 'polypeptide(L)'
;MDTSLIPEIGKVPQALRSFRIAWVEALVRGEHREPYVPASFAARHARLLHFVDVRARAELSGPLGRVPGSFSVLPEDIASVAKELHADDPVVVVDRSGERGPELAKALEAKGMRLVASMIGGVAAWRGQGYATTRALPLRLGKLARIEPGFEAHKRTLSLEDIREHLGDPRAIHKQKLASLLTHGHLSCVDGRDHGALLGTPGGDGGELLLVLSALEKLRGTELDDETLYALLRARLDAFGSCGLHTDIAAGNRTIAALRAHPRLAKHVENVSETLDWRAFFTSPPPEAVDDLLEIMAAPDHLGCGHLKLSMLHADEYGTRAALVRSLLRAFFRTRWEGSTETVYQALPGGHAEGAVLRVRTPEDASMFAEVPLVSPLFGGTQMFVAHPEVARTMRGLTMQLLGSLGLVPTDAIRRLEGIVDELASRQLSRTLHALGEGLPIYDLVFDAGGGYHVEAAGIVP
;
A
#
# COMPACT_ATOMS: atom_id res chain seq x y z
N MET A 1 -19.97 -26.87 -6.46
CA MET A 1 -19.79 -25.54 -5.84
C MET A 1 -18.31 -25.24 -5.91
N ASP A 2 -17.94 -24.08 -6.41
CA ASP A 2 -16.54 -23.67 -6.58
C ASP A 2 -15.84 -23.62 -5.21
N THR A 3 -14.90 -24.54 -4.97
CA THR A 3 -14.13 -24.66 -3.73
C THR A 3 -12.96 -23.68 -3.68
N SER A 4 -12.63 -22.99 -4.79
CA SER A 4 -11.50 -22.08 -4.86
C SER A 4 -11.76 -20.81 -4.06
N LEU A 5 -10.82 -20.41 -3.20
CA LEU A 5 -10.85 -19.10 -2.52
C LEU A 5 -10.64 -17.93 -3.51
N ILE A 6 -10.07 -18.20 -4.68
CA ILE A 6 -9.85 -17.24 -5.75
C ILE A 6 -10.87 -17.52 -6.85
N PRO A 7 -11.88 -16.65 -7.05
CA PRO A 7 -12.84 -16.81 -8.14
C PRO A 7 -12.15 -16.79 -9.51
N GLU A 8 -12.74 -17.47 -10.49
CA GLU A 8 -12.27 -17.42 -11.88
C GLU A 8 -12.25 -15.98 -12.41
N ILE A 9 -11.35 -15.71 -13.37
CA ILE A 9 -11.25 -14.41 -14.02
C ILE A 9 -12.59 -14.05 -14.66
N GLY A 10 -13.07 -12.82 -14.39
CA GLY A 10 -14.31 -12.30 -14.95
C GLY A 10 -15.60 -12.71 -14.20
N LYS A 11 -15.53 -13.61 -13.19
CA LYS A 11 -16.72 -13.99 -12.40
C LYS A 11 -17.11 -12.97 -11.33
N VAL A 12 -16.15 -12.17 -10.88
CA VAL A 12 -16.33 -11.12 -9.87
C VAL A 12 -15.56 -9.86 -10.29
N PRO A 13 -15.90 -8.68 -9.76
CA PRO A 13 -15.13 -7.46 -10.01
C PRO A 13 -13.63 -7.66 -9.75
N GLN A 14 -12.78 -7.05 -10.59
CA GLN A 14 -11.34 -7.25 -10.55
C GLN A 14 -10.72 -6.84 -9.19
N ALA A 15 -11.28 -5.81 -8.56
CA ALA A 15 -10.96 -5.36 -7.21
C ALA A 15 -11.18 -6.45 -6.15
N LEU A 16 -12.36 -7.08 -6.15
CA LEU A 16 -12.69 -8.19 -5.25
C LEU A 16 -11.77 -9.38 -5.50
N ARG A 17 -11.54 -9.74 -6.78
CA ARG A 17 -10.62 -10.83 -7.12
C ARG A 17 -9.20 -10.54 -6.63
N SER A 18 -8.72 -9.31 -6.77
CA SER A 18 -7.39 -8.89 -6.29
C SER A 18 -7.27 -9.05 -4.77
N PHE A 19 -8.28 -8.61 -4.02
CA PHE A 19 -8.35 -8.85 -2.59
C PHE A 19 -8.34 -10.34 -2.24
N ARG A 20 -9.08 -11.19 -2.97
CA ARG A 20 -9.06 -12.64 -2.77
C ARG A 20 -7.68 -13.25 -2.96
N ILE A 21 -6.94 -12.82 -3.98
CA ILE A 21 -5.58 -13.30 -4.20
C ILE A 21 -4.66 -12.81 -3.07
N ALA A 22 -4.75 -11.54 -2.67
CA ALA A 22 -3.96 -10.99 -1.57
C ALA A 22 -4.23 -11.72 -0.24
N TRP A 23 -5.49 -12.09 0.01
CA TRP A 23 -5.87 -12.92 1.16
C TRP A 23 -5.18 -14.28 1.11
N VAL A 24 -5.25 -14.99 -0.01
CA VAL A 24 -4.65 -16.33 -0.17
C VAL A 24 -3.13 -16.29 -0.01
N GLU A 25 -2.47 -15.25 -0.51
CA GLU A 25 -1.02 -15.08 -0.33
C GLU A 25 -0.61 -14.76 1.11
N ALA A 26 -1.41 -13.93 1.80
CA ALA A 26 -1.13 -13.58 3.19
C ALA A 26 -1.49 -14.71 4.17
N LEU A 27 -2.27 -15.69 3.72
CA LEU A 27 -2.76 -16.78 4.56
C LEU A 27 -1.64 -17.76 4.88
N VAL A 28 -1.25 -17.80 6.15
CA VAL A 28 -0.31 -18.78 6.69
C VAL A 28 -1.10 -19.88 7.41
N ARG A 29 -0.65 -21.14 7.30
CA ARG A 29 -1.24 -22.28 8.01
C ARG A 29 -0.31 -22.73 9.13
N GLY A 30 -0.86 -22.82 10.35
CA GLY A 30 -0.16 -23.40 11.50
C GLY A 30 0.03 -24.91 11.36
N GLU A 31 0.72 -25.50 12.34
CA GLU A 31 0.99 -26.94 12.40
C GLU A 31 -0.30 -27.77 12.39
N HIS A 32 -1.36 -27.29 13.07
CA HIS A 32 -2.67 -27.93 13.09
C HIS A 32 -3.65 -27.27 12.12
N ARG A 33 -3.13 -26.63 11.06
CA ARG A 33 -3.85 -25.99 9.95
C ARG A 33 -4.68 -24.76 10.32
N GLU A 34 -4.43 -24.16 11.47
CA GLU A 34 -5.06 -22.91 11.88
C GLU A 34 -4.73 -21.82 10.84
N PRO A 35 -5.73 -21.02 10.39
CA PRO A 35 -5.50 -19.93 9.46
C PRO A 35 -4.93 -18.69 10.16
N TYR A 36 -3.90 -18.08 9.59
CA TYR A 36 -3.27 -16.86 10.10
C TYR A 36 -3.10 -15.80 9.00
N VAL A 37 -3.15 -14.53 9.40
CA VAL A 37 -2.71 -13.41 8.55
C VAL A 37 -1.83 -12.43 9.35
N PRO A 38 -0.83 -11.78 8.72
CA PRO A 38 -0.02 -10.75 9.38
C PRO A 38 -0.83 -9.52 9.79
N ALA A 39 -0.41 -8.83 10.86
CA ALA A 39 -1.02 -7.57 11.29
C ALA A 39 -0.94 -6.48 10.20
N SER A 40 0.12 -6.44 9.40
CA SER A 40 0.27 -5.52 8.27
C SER A 40 -0.75 -5.76 7.17
N PHE A 41 -1.04 -7.03 6.83
CA PHE A 41 -2.13 -7.37 5.90
C PHE A 41 -3.47 -6.89 6.44
N ALA A 42 -3.73 -7.13 7.73
CA ALA A 42 -4.98 -6.76 8.36
C ALA A 42 -5.17 -5.24 8.43
N ALA A 43 -4.13 -4.49 8.82
CA ALA A 43 -4.14 -3.03 8.87
C ALA A 43 -4.38 -2.42 7.49
N ARG A 44 -3.67 -2.93 6.47
CA ARG A 44 -3.84 -2.50 5.10
C ARG A 44 -5.29 -2.67 4.64
N HIS A 45 -5.87 -3.84 4.81
CA HIS A 45 -7.20 -4.16 4.27
C HIS A 45 -8.34 -3.90 5.26
N ALA A 46 -8.12 -3.14 6.33
CA ALA A 46 -9.05 -3.00 7.45
C ALA A 46 -10.49 -2.59 7.04
N ARG A 47 -10.64 -1.79 5.97
CA ARG A 47 -11.95 -1.42 5.42
C ARG A 47 -12.76 -2.60 4.88
N LEU A 48 -12.10 -3.68 4.50
CA LEU A 48 -12.67 -4.90 3.94
C LEU A 48 -12.84 -6.02 4.97
N LEU A 49 -12.35 -5.84 6.20
CA LEU A 49 -12.25 -6.89 7.21
C LEU A 49 -13.21 -6.66 8.38
N HIS A 50 -13.86 -7.73 8.83
CA HIS A 50 -14.50 -7.78 10.13
C HIS A 50 -13.46 -8.19 11.17
N PHE A 51 -13.01 -7.25 11.99
CA PHE A 51 -12.19 -7.55 13.16
C PHE A 51 -13.07 -8.07 14.29
N VAL A 52 -12.89 -9.35 14.66
CA VAL A 52 -13.59 -9.98 15.78
C VAL A 52 -12.62 -10.10 16.95
N ASP A 53 -12.74 -9.20 17.92
CA ASP A 53 -11.91 -9.17 19.11
C ASP A 53 -12.51 -10.09 20.20
N VAL A 54 -11.77 -11.16 20.51
CA VAL A 54 -12.22 -12.23 21.41
C VAL A 54 -11.76 -12.06 22.86
N ARG A 55 -11.25 -10.87 23.18
CA ARG A 55 -10.81 -10.55 24.53
C ARG A 55 -11.96 -10.11 25.42
N ALA A 56 -11.79 -10.30 26.73
CA ALA A 56 -12.77 -9.85 27.71
C ALA A 56 -12.86 -8.31 27.74
N ARG A 57 -14.01 -7.77 28.16
CA ARG A 57 -14.26 -6.31 28.23
C ARG A 57 -13.14 -5.53 28.95
N ALA A 58 -12.62 -6.07 30.05
CA ALA A 58 -11.53 -5.45 30.80
C ALA A 58 -10.23 -5.35 29.99
N GLU A 59 -9.92 -6.33 29.14
CA GLU A 59 -8.75 -6.30 28.25
C GLU A 59 -8.91 -5.25 27.14
N LEU A 60 -10.15 -5.07 26.62
CA LEU A 60 -10.46 -4.11 25.55
C LEU A 60 -10.31 -2.66 26.02
N SER A 61 -10.66 -2.37 27.28
CA SER A 61 -10.41 -1.08 27.94
C SER A 61 -9.02 -0.96 28.55
N GLY A 62 -8.22 -2.03 28.51
CA GLY A 62 -6.92 -2.12 29.15
C GLY A 62 -5.80 -1.36 28.43
N PRO A 63 -4.54 -1.54 28.86
CA PRO A 63 -3.40 -0.78 28.37
C PRO A 63 -3.14 -0.99 26.88
N LEU A 64 -3.45 -2.16 26.33
CA LEU A 64 -3.30 -2.47 24.91
C LEU A 64 -4.34 -1.76 24.04
N GLY A 65 -5.50 -1.40 24.60
CA GLY A 65 -6.64 -0.92 23.81
C GLY A 65 -7.13 -1.99 22.84
N ARG A 66 -7.79 -1.58 21.76
CA ARG A 66 -8.26 -2.47 20.68
C ARG A 66 -8.07 -1.87 19.29
N VAL A 67 -8.11 -2.72 18.28
CA VAL A 67 -8.11 -2.31 16.87
C VAL A 67 -9.33 -1.42 16.60
N PRO A 68 -9.18 -0.23 16.00
CA PRO A 68 -10.31 0.62 15.63
C PRO A 68 -11.33 -0.12 14.76
N GLY A 69 -12.62 0.00 15.09
CA GLY A 69 -13.70 -0.67 14.36
C GLY A 69 -13.91 -2.14 14.71
N SER A 70 -13.16 -2.73 15.66
CA SER A 70 -13.37 -4.12 16.07
C SER A 70 -14.69 -4.37 16.81
N PHE A 71 -15.26 -5.55 16.57
CA PHE A 71 -16.44 -6.07 17.24
C PHE A 71 -16.02 -6.98 18.39
N SER A 72 -16.67 -6.84 19.55
CA SER A 72 -16.38 -7.68 20.71
C SER A 72 -17.25 -8.92 20.68
N VAL A 73 -16.64 -10.11 20.59
CA VAL A 73 -17.34 -11.40 20.65
C VAL A 73 -16.55 -12.31 21.57
N LEU A 74 -17.13 -12.75 22.69
CA LEU A 74 -16.42 -13.63 23.61
C LEU A 74 -16.13 -15.01 22.97
N PRO A 75 -15.07 -15.72 23.38
CA PRO A 75 -14.71 -17.01 22.80
C PRO A 75 -15.86 -18.02 22.78
N GLU A 76 -16.67 -18.07 23.84
CA GLU A 76 -17.86 -18.93 23.97
C GLU A 76 -18.96 -18.61 22.95
N ASP A 77 -19.01 -17.37 22.47
CA ASP A 77 -20.02 -16.86 21.54
C ASP A 77 -19.53 -16.85 20.09
N ILE A 78 -18.32 -17.34 19.80
CA ILE A 78 -17.69 -17.25 18.46
C ILE A 78 -18.58 -17.83 17.35
N ALA A 79 -19.38 -18.85 17.66
CA ALA A 79 -20.28 -19.48 16.69
C ALA A 79 -21.37 -18.53 16.17
N SER A 80 -21.64 -17.41 16.85
CA SER A 80 -22.56 -16.37 16.37
C SER A 80 -22.04 -15.67 15.10
N VAL A 81 -20.72 -15.53 14.93
CA VAL A 81 -20.10 -14.90 13.76
C VAL A 81 -20.55 -15.59 12.46
N ALA A 82 -20.48 -16.92 12.41
CA ALA A 82 -20.89 -17.71 11.25
C ALA A 82 -22.41 -17.74 11.01
N LYS A 83 -23.22 -17.29 11.98
CA LYS A 83 -24.68 -17.13 11.82
C LYS A 83 -25.04 -15.74 11.30
N GLU A 84 -24.23 -14.74 11.63
CA GLU A 84 -24.51 -13.34 11.31
C GLU A 84 -23.85 -12.88 9.99
N LEU A 85 -22.71 -13.47 9.63
CA LEU A 85 -21.97 -13.14 8.43
C LEU A 85 -22.13 -14.20 7.34
N HIS A 86 -21.98 -13.76 6.09
CA HIS A 86 -21.92 -14.67 4.96
C HIS A 86 -20.58 -15.43 4.96
N ALA A 87 -20.55 -16.65 4.41
CA ALA A 87 -19.34 -17.50 4.36
C ALA A 87 -18.14 -16.82 3.70
N ASP A 88 -18.40 -15.86 2.82
CA ASP A 88 -17.42 -15.12 2.03
C ASP A 88 -17.11 -13.72 2.58
N ASP A 89 -17.69 -13.35 3.74
CA ASP A 89 -17.34 -12.12 4.43
C ASP A 89 -15.98 -12.30 5.15
N PRO A 90 -14.98 -11.43 4.92
CA PRO A 90 -13.66 -11.59 5.51
C PRO A 90 -13.66 -11.32 7.01
N VAL A 91 -13.13 -12.25 7.79
CA VAL A 91 -13.05 -12.17 9.26
C VAL A 91 -11.61 -12.35 9.73
N VAL A 92 -11.13 -11.40 10.53
CA VAL A 92 -9.86 -11.54 11.26
C VAL A 92 -10.15 -11.60 12.75
N VAL A 93 -9.85 -12.75 13.35
CA VAL A 93 -9.95 -12.96 14.80
C VAL A 93 -8.74 -12.28 15.47
N VAL A 94 -9.02 -11.46 16.48
CA VAL A 94 -8.03 -10.68 17.22
C VAL A 94 -8.09 -11.04 18.69
N ASP A 95 -6.94 -11.34 19.28
CA ASP A 95 -6.79 -11.53 20.70
C ASP A 95 -5.63 -10.68 21.26
N ARG A 96 -5.06 -11.07 22.41
CA ARG A 96 -3.95 -10.35 23.05
C ARG A 96 -2.62 -10.53 22.33
N SER A 97 -2.25 -11.77 22.00
CA SER A 97 -0.88 -12.18 21.62
C SER A 97 -0.81 -13.28 20.56
N GLY A 98 -1.94 -13.72 20.00
CA GLY A 98 -2.07 -14.79 19.01
C GLY A 98 -2.32 -16.19 19.59
N GLU A 99 -2.62 -16.31 20.88
CA GLU A 99 -2.76 -17.59 21.60
C GLU A 99 -4.18 -18.20 21.53
N ARG A 100 -5.24 -17.38 21.59
CA ARG A 100 -6.65 -17.80 21.61
C ARG A 100 -7.27 -17.80 20.22
N GLY A 101 -6.89 -16.83 19.39
CA GLY A 101 -7.47 -16.61 18.07
C GLY A 101 -7.39 -17.79 17.10
N PRO A 102 -6.29 -18.57 17.03
CA PRO A 102 -6.12 -19.60 16.00
C PRO A 102 -7.16 -20.71 16.03
N GLU A 103 -7.43 -21.28 17.20
CA GLU A 103 -8.44 -22.34 17.38
C GLU A 103 -9.86 -21.83 17.10
N LEU A 104 -10.14 -20.57 17.45
CA LEU A 104 -11.42 -19.93 17.18
C LEU A 104 -11.62 -19.67 15.67
N ALA A 105 -10.58 -19.22 14.98
CA ALA A 105 -10.61 -19.03 13.53
C ALA A 105 -10.80 -20.36 12.79
N LYS A 106 -10.11 -21.42 13.24
CA LYS A 106 -10.29 -22.79 12.72
C LYS A 106 -11.69 -23.33 12.99
N ALA A 107 -12.27 -23.06 14.16
CA ALA A 107 -13.65 -23.44 14.48
C ALA A 107 -14.68 -22.72 13.57
N LEU A 108 -14.41 -21.47 13.19
CA LEU A 108 -15.22 -20.74 12.20
C LEU A 108 -15.07 -21.32 10.79
N GLU A 109 -13.85 -21.69 10.39
CA GLU A 109 -13.59 -22.34 9.10
C GLU A 109 -14.36 -23.68 9.00
N ALA A 110 -14.34 -24.47 10.06
CA ALA A 110 -15.12 -25.72 10.16
C ALA A 110 -16.65 -25.51 10.12
N LYS A 111 -17.12 -24.29 10.42
CA LYS A 111 -18.54 -23.90 10.29
C LYS A 111 -18.89 -23.34 8.91
N GLY A 112 -17.96 -23.36 7.96
CA GLY A 112 -18.18 -22.98 6.57
C GLY A 112 -17.74 -21.56 6.22
N MET A 113 -17.15 -20.80 7.15
CA MET A 113 -16.51 -19.53 6.83
C MET A 113 -15.28 -19.80 5.96
N ARG A 114 -15.17 -19.13 4.81
CA ARG A 114 -14.12 -19.36 3.81
C ARG A 114 -12.96 -18.38 3.94
N LEU A 115 -13.27 -17.15 4.37
CA LEU A 115 -12.30 -16.08 4.59
C LEU A 115 -12.19 -15.76 6.08
N VAL A 116 -11.64 -16.69 6.85
CA VAL A 116 -11.39 -16.48 8.27
C VAL A 116 -9.95 -16.80 8.63
N ALA A 117 -9.32 -15.93 9.41
CA ALA A 117 -7.95 -16.12 9.92
C ALA A 117 -7.76 -15.44 11.28
N SER A 118 -6.76 -15.89 12.04
CA SER A 118 -6.29 -15.22 13.25
C SER A 118 -5.18 -14.23 12.92
N MET A 119 -5.18 -13.07 13.55
CA MET A 119 -4.07 -12.12 13.40
C MET A 119 -2.82 -12.62 14.13
N ILE A 120 -1.72 -12.80 13.40
CA ILE A 120 -0.43 -13.23 13.97
C ILE A 120 -0.01 -12.23 15.05
N GLY A 121 0.22 -12.74 16.27
CA GLY A 121 0.67 -11.94 17.42
C GLY A 121 -0.40 -11.04 18.06
N GLY A 122 -1.66 -11.12 17.61
CA GLY A 122 -2.79 -10.37 18.17
C GLY A 122 -2.57 -8.85 18.21
N VAL A 123 -3.29 -8.16 19.11
CA VAL A 123 -3.17 -6.70 19.27
C VAL A 123 -1.76 -6.25 19.70
N ALA A 124 -0.96 -7.13 20.31
CA ALA A 124 0.42 -6.84 20.65
C ALA A 124 1.27 -6.62 19.39
N ALA A 125 1.16 -7.49 18.38
CA ALA A 125 1.87 -7.32 17.11
C ALA A 125 1.36 -6.11 16.31
N TRP A 126 0.04 -5.86 16.32
CA TRP A 126 -0.55 -4.65 15.73
C TRP A 126 0.14 -3.38 16.27
N ARG A 127 0.29 -3.28 17.60
CA ARG A 127 0.99 -2.16 18.24
C ARG A 127 2.49 -2.18 18.00
N GLY A 128 3.10 -3.36 17.96
CA GLY A 128 4.53 -3.54 17.67
C GLY A 128 4.92 -2.98 16.30
N GLN A 129 4.04 -3.11 15.31
CA GLN A 129 4.20 -2.51 13.98
C GLN A 129 3.82 -1.01 13.92
N GLY A 130 3.53 -0.39 15.05
CA GLY A 130 3.25 1.04 15.16
C GLY A 130 1.81 1.45 14.88
N TYR A 131 0.89 0.52 14.59
CA TYR A 131 -0.52 0.85 14.37
C TYR A 131 -1.21 1.24 15.68
N ALA A 132 -1.98 2.32 15.63
CA ALA A 132 -2.68 2.87 16.79
C ALA A 132 -3.83 1.96 17.23
N THR A 133 -4.12 2.01 18.53
CA THR A 133 -5.31 1.37 19.11
C THR A 133 -6.20 2.42 19.76
N THR A 134 -7.48 2.10 19.89
CA THR A 134 -8.46 2.98 20.55
C THR A 134 -8.87 2.42 21.91
N ARG A 135 -9.18 3.35 22.82
CA ARG A 135 -9.89 3.10 24.08
C ARG A 135 -11.22 3.85 24.16
N ALA A 136 -11.38 4.89 23.33
CA ALA A 136 -12.38 5.95 23.51
C ALA A 136 -13.71 5.72 22.76
N LEU A 137 -13.72 4.88 21.71
CA LEU A 137 -14.98 4.60 20.99
C LEU A 137 -15.90 3.72 21.86
N PRO A 138 -17.24 3.81 21.75
CA PRO A 138 -18.10 2.81 22.36
C PRO A 138 -17.72 1.42 21.84
N LEU A 139 -17.70 0.43 22.73
CA LEU A 139 -17.58 -0.96 22.32
C LEU A 139 -18.76 -1.27 21.39
N ARG A 140 -18.49 -1.71 20.15
CA ARG A 140 -19.52 -2.31 19.31
C ARG A 140 -19.85 -3.67 19.92
N LEU A 141 -20.83 -3.65 20.82
CA LEU A 141 -21.42 -4.81 21.46
C LEU A 141 -22.61 -5.25 20.60
N GLY A 142 -22.65 -6.52 20.20
CA GLY A 142 -23.76 -7.08 19.43
C GLY A 142 -23.51 -7.17 17.92
N LYS A 143 -24.61 -7.26 17.16
CA LYS A 143 -24.70 -7.76 15.77
C LYS A 143 -23.60 -7.22 14.85
N LEU A 144 -22.87 -8.12 14.22
CA LEU A 144 -21.88 -7.81 13.20
C LEU A 144 -22.58 -7.13 12.02
N ALA A 145 -22.21 -5.88 11.75
CA ALA A 145 -22.69 -5.17 10.56
C ALA A 145 -21.92 -5.69 9.35
N ARG A 146 -22.63 -6.17 8.33
CA ARG A 146 -22.03 -6.59 7.07
C ARG A 146 -21.25 -5.44 6.44
N ILE A 147 -20.03 -5.75 6.01
CA ILE A 147 -19.25 -4.87 5.14
C ILE A 147 -19.69 -5.15 3.70
N GLU A 148 -20.21 -4.14 3.01
CA GLU A 148 -20.46 -4.21 1.57
C GLU A 148 -19.47 -3.28 0.87
N PRO A 149 -18.27 -3.75 0.51
CA PRO A 149 -17.35 -2.93 -0.26
C PRO A 149 -17.91 -2.81 -1.67
N GLY A 150 -18.11 -1.58 -2.14
CA GLY A 150 -18.30 -1.30 -3.55
C GLY A 150 -17.02 -1.62 -4.31
N PHE A 151 -16.86 -2.88 -4.74
CA PHE A 151 -15.72 -3.32 -5.55
C PHE A 151 -15.85 -2.93 -7.03
N GLU A 152 -17.04 -2.52 -7.45
CA GLU A 152 -17.24 -1.92 -8.76
C GLU A 152 -16.87 -0.45 -8.71
N ALA A 153 -15.76 -0.14 -9.36
CA ALA A 153 -15.29 1.22 -9.53
C ALA A 153 -16.28 1.98 -10.43
N HIS A 154 -16.88 3.05 -9.93
CA HIS A 154 -17.68 3.96 -10.75
C HIS A 154 -17.18 5.39 -10.60
N LYS A 155 -17.03 6.04 -11.75
CA LYS A 155 -16.50 7.40 -11.83
C LYS A 155 -17.63 8.39 -11.53
N ARG A 156 -17.54 9.05 -10.37
CA ARG A 156 -18.33 10.24 -10.01
C ARG A 156 -17.44 11.22 -9.27
N THR A 157 -17.79 12.49 -9.31
CA THR A 157 -17.17 13.49 -8.43
C THR A 157 -17.61 13.24 -6.99
N LEU A 158 -16.66 13.24 -6.06
CA LEU A 158 -16.96 13.19 -4.63
C LEU A 158 -17.13 14.61 -4.10
N SER A 159 -18.19 14.84 -3.36
CA SER A 159 -18.46 16.10 -2.66
C SER A 159 -17.74 16.16 -1.31
N LEU A 160 -17.69 17.35 -0.69
CA LEU A 160 -17.17 17.50 0.66
C LEU A 160 -17.96 16.67 1.70
N GLU A 161 -19.26 16.48 1.49
CA GLU A 161 -20.10 15.64 2.33
C GLU A 161 -19.75 14.16 2.20
N ASP A 162 -19.51 13.68 0.97
CA ASP A 162 -19.01 12.33 0.72
C ASP A 162 -17.68 12.07 1.46
N ILE A 163 -16.76 13.03 1.44
CA ILE A 163 -15.48 12.91 2.17
C ILE A 163 -15.72 12.86 3.68
N ARG A 164 -16.63 13.68 4.22
CA ARG A 164 -16.97 13.63 5.66
C ARG A 164 -17.60 12.31 6.06
N GLU A 165 -18.50 11.78 5.24
CA GLU A 165 -19.11 10.46 5.46
C GLU A 165 -18.05 9.35 5.40
N HIS A 166 -17.16 9.39 4.40
CA HIS A 166 -16.05 8.46 4.27
C HIS A 166 -15.20 8.38 5.54
N LEU A 167 -14.82 9.54 6.08
CA LEU A 167 -13.96 9.66 7.26
C LEU A 167 -14.68 9.36 8.59
N GLY A 168 -16.02 9.38 8.58
CA GLY A 168 -16.85 8.96 9.71
C GLY A 168 -16.78 7.45 10.00
N ASP A 169 -16.36 6.62 9.03
CA ASP A 169 -16.12 5.19 9.28
C ASP A 169 -14.75 4.98 9.95
N PRO A 170 -14.69 4.45 11.19
CA PRO A 170 -13.42 4.22 11.90
C PRO A 170 -12.50 3.17 11.24
N ARG A 171 -12.96 2.47 10.20
CA ARG A 171 -12.13 1.56 9.37
C ARG A 171 -11.56 2.23 8.12
N ALA A 172 -12.02 3.44 7.80
CA ALA A 172 -11.51 4.23 6.69
C ALA A 172 -10.21 4.94 7.05
N ILE A 173 -10.00 5.20 8.35
CA ILE A 173 -8.82 5.88 8.88
C ILE A 173 -8.19 5.02 9.96
N HIS A 174 -6.95 4.61 9.73
CA HIS A 174 -6.08 4.06 10.76
C HIS A 174 -4.99 5.05 11.06
N LYS A 175 -4.38 4.98 12.25
CA LYS A 175 -3.19 5.78 12.55
C LYS A 175 -2.01 4.85 12.72
N GLN A 176 -0.83 5.28 12.29
CA GLN A 176 0.42 4.55 12.46
C GLN A 176 1.49 5.52 12.91
N LYS A 177 2.36 5.10 13.82
CA LYS A 177 3.52 5.90 14.20
C LYS A 177 4.47 6.04 13.01
N LEU A 178 4.84 7.26 12.64
CA LEU A 178 5.69 7.50 11.48
C LEU A 178 7.04 6.76 11.54
N ALA A 179 7.68 6.69 12.72
CA ALA A 179 8.93 5.93 12.88
C ALA A 179 8.83 4.44 12.50
N SER A 180 7.63 3.85 12.54
CA SER A 180 7.47 2.45 12.12
C SER A 180 7.68 2.24 10.62
N LEU A 181 7.62 3.30 9.80
CA LEU A 181 7.94 3.20 8.37
C LEU A 181 9.39 2.85 8.10
N LEU A 182 10.31 3.13 9.04
CA LEU A 182 11.72 2.76 8.88
C LEU A 182 12.00 1.26 9.04
N THR A 183 11.01 0.49 9.52
CA THR A 183 11.23 -0.90 9.95
C THR A 183 10.14 -1.85 9.50
N HIS A 184 8.93 -1.37 9.27
CA HIS A 184 7.75 -2.20 9.03
C HIS A 184 6.82 -1.67 7.93
N GLY A 185 7.13 -0.52 7.33
CA GLY A 185 6.24 0.17 6.40
C GLY A 185 6.92 0.56 5.11
N HIS A 186 6.09 1.00 4.16
CA HIS A 186 6.51 1.60 2.89
C HIS A 186 5.54 2.73 2.53
N LEU A 187 5.99 3.64 1.69
CA LEU A 187 5.12 4.61 1.05
C LEU A 187 4.42 3.96 -0.14
N SER A 188 3.09 4.08 -0.18
CA SER A 188 2.28 3.66 -1.32
C SER A 188 2.15 4.78 -2.33
N CYS A 189 1.80 4.44 -3.57
CA CYS A 189 1.43 5.47 -4.53
C CYS A 189 0.14 6.20 -4.09
N VAL A 190 -0.06 7.44 -4.53
CA VAL A 190 -1.33 8.16 -4.36
C VAL A 190 -2.53 7.50 -5.07
N ASP A 191 -2.26 6.52 -5.93
CA ASP A 191 -3.20 5.82 -6.80
C ASP A 191 -4.45 5.29 -6.07
N GLY A 192 -5.63 5.64 -6.58
CA GLY A 192 -6.88 5.31 -5.92
C GLY A 192 -7.36 3.87 -6.14
N ARG A 193 -6.66 3.10 -6.98
CA ARG A 193 -6.99 1.69 -7.28
C ARG A 193 -6.61 0.73 -6.16
N ASP A 194 -5.74 1.14 -5.25
CA ASP A 194 -5.47 0.35 -4.06
C ASP A 194 -6.73 0.35 -3.15
N HIS A 195 -6.99 -0.77 -2.49
CA HIS A 195 -8.15 -0.91 -1.60
C HIS A 195 -7.75 -0.78 -0.13
N GLY A 196 -6.45 -0.71 0.15
CA GLY A 196 -5.95 -0.56 1.49
C GLY A 196 -5.97 0.87 2.01
N ALA A 197 -5.85 1.04 3.33
CA ALA A 197 -5.50 2.34 3.90
C ALA A 197 -4.02 2.63 3.61
N LEU A 198 -3.72 3.82 3.09
CA LEU A 198 -2.40 4.14 2.52
C LEU A 198 -1.74 5.35 3.20
N LEU A 199 -0.42 5.36 3.15
CA LEU A 199 0.39 6.58 3.18
C LEU A 199 0.84 6.84 1.74
N GLY A 200 0.15 7.78 1.07
CA GLY A 200 0.28 7.99 -0.36
C GLY A 200 1.28 9.09 -0.70
N THR A 201 2.21 8.77 -1.58
CA THR A 201 3.12 9.73 -2.22
C THR A 201 3.20 9.45 -3.73
N PRO A 202 3.49 10.44 -4.59
CA PRO A 202 3.58 10.19 -6.03
C PRO A 202 4.61 9.09 -6.34
N GLY A 203 4.15 7.94 -6.84
CA GLY A 203 4.99 6.78 -7.13
C GLY A 203 5.49 5.97 -5.93
N GLY A 204 5.01 6.24 -4.70
CA GLY A 204 5.44 5.53 -3.49
C GLY A 204 6.93 5.72 -3.18
N ASP A 205 7.56 4.74 -2.54
CA ASP A 205 8.99 4.82 -2.22
C ASP A 205 9.88 5.02 -3.45
N GLY A 206 9.60 4.30 -4.54
CA GLY A 206 10.39 4.43 -5.75
C GLY A 206 10.26 5.80 -6.40
N GLY A 207 9.07 6.40 -6.40
CA GLY A 207 8.88 7.78 -6.88
C GLY A 207 9.61 8.81 -6.01
N GLU A 208 9.53 8.66 -4.69
CA GLU A 208 10.23 9.52 -3.75
C GLU A 208 11.76 9.39 -3.84
N LEU A 209 12.27 8.17 -4.00
CA LEU A 209 13.69 7.93 -4.26
C LEU A 209 14.11 8.56 -5.60
N LEU A 210 13.35 8.34 -6.68
CA LEU A 210 13.63 8.92 -8.00
C LEU A 210 13.74 10.45 -7.93
N LEU A 211 12.83 11.10 -7.20
CA LEU A 211 12.79 12.54 -7.02
C LEU A 211 14.08 13.04 -6.35
N VAL A 212 14.50 12.41 -5.24
CA VAL A 212 15.73 12.80 -4.53
C VAL A 212 16.97 12.53 -5.38
N LEU A 213 17.02 11.42 -6.13
CA LEU A 213 18.13 11.13 -7.03
C LEU A 213 18.20 12.11 -8.21
N SER A 214 17.04 12.54 -8.73
CA SER A 214 16.98 13.59 -9.77
C SER A 214 17.52 14.92 -9.24
N ALA A 215 17.20 15.27 -7.98
CA ALA A 215 17.76 16.44 -7.32
C ALA A 215 19.28 16.32 -7.12
N LEU A 216 19.77 15.12 -6.78
CA LEU A 216 21.18 14.84 -6.60
C LEU A 216 21.97 15.01 -7.91
N GLU A 217 21.48 14.48 -9.03
CA GLU A 217 22.11 14.68 -10.36
C GLU A 217 22.19 16.17 -10.71
N LYS A 218 21.12 16.93 -10.47
CA LYS A 218 21.09 18.39 -10.67
C LYS A 218 22.09 19.13 -9.80
N LEU A 219 22.22 18.73 -8.53
CA LEU A 219 23.17 19.34 -7.60
C LEU A 219 24.61 19.12 -8.06
N ARG A 220 24.93 17.89 -8.50
CA ARG A 220 26.28 17.47 -8.89
C ARG A 220 26.67 17.87 -10.30
N GLY A 221 25.68 18.08 -11.19
CA GLY A 221 25.90 18.26 -12.62
C GLY A 221 26.41 17.00 -13.33
N THR A 222 26.29 15.83 -12.71
CA THR A 222 26.73 14.53 -13.24
C THR A 222 25.63 13.50 -13.08
N GLU A 223 25.54 12.59 -14.03
CA GLU A 223 24.58 11.48 -14.01
C GLU A 223 25.05 10.37 -13.07
N LEU A 224 24.11 9.69 -12.43
CA LEU A 224 24.34 8.47 -11.68
C LEU A 224 24.26 7.27 -12.63
N ASP A 225 25.19 6.33 -12.50
CA ASP A 225 25.19 5.09 -13.26
C ASP A 225 24.37 3.97 -12.58
N ASP A 226 24.13 2.89 -13.33
CA ASP A 226 23.30 1.74 -12.88
C ASP A 226 23.88 1.08 -11.60
N GLU A 227 25.21 0.99 -11.49
CA GLU A 227 25.87 0.38 -10.33
C GLU A 227 25.75 1.25 -9.07
N THR A 228 25.88 2.58 -9.22
CA THR A 228 25.64 3.53 -8.13
C THR A 228 24.19 3.44 -7.64
N LEU A 229 23.22 3.36 -8.55
CA LEU A 229 21.79 3.23 -8.19
C LEU A 229 21.48 1.90 -7.52
N TYR A 230 22.07 0.82 -8.00
CA TYR A 230 21.93 -0.48 -7.37
C TYR A 230 22.49 -0.48 -5.94
N ALA A 231 23.68 0.09 -5.72
CA ALA A 231 24.25 0.26 -4.38
C ALA A 231 23.40 1.18 -3.48
N LEU A 232 22.88 2.28 -4.02
CA LEU A 232 22.01 3.22 -3.31
C LEU A 232 20.69 2.59 -2.89
N LEU A 233 20.08 1.78 -3.77
CA LEU A 233 18.86 1.07 -3.44
C LEU A 233 19.11 0.10 -2.28
N ARG A 234 20.22 -0.65 -2.29
CA ARG A 234 20.56 -1.56 -1.19
C ARG A 234 20.79 -0.80 0.12
N ALA A 235 21.55 0.28 0.09
CA ALA A 235 21.73 1.13 1.28
C ALA A 235 20.40 1.71 1.79
N ARG A 236 19.45 2.02 0.88
CA ARG A 236 18.08 2.40 1.27
C ARG A 236 17.36 1.24 1.94
N LEU A 237 17.40 0.03 1.38
CA LEU A 237 16.74 -1.13 1.99
C LEU A 237 17.30 -1.40 3.40
N ASP A 238 18.62 -1.36 3.57
CA ASP A 238 19.27 -1.51 4.88
C ASP A 238 18.82 -0.44 5.89
N ALA A 239 18.58 0.79 5.44
CA ALA A 239 18.21 1.91 6.30
C ALA A 239 16.70 2.05 6.59
N PHE A 240 15.85 1.63 5.65
CA PHE A 240 14.39 1.86 5.68
C PHE A 240 13.56 0.57 5.71
N GLY A 241 14.18 -0.60 5.54
CA GLY A 241 13.57 -1.92 5.62
C GLY A 241 12.73 -2.34 4.41
N SER A 242 12.28 -1.41 3.56
CA SER A 242 11.62 -1.76 2.31
C SER A 242 11.65 -0.66 1.25
N CYS A 243 11.37 -1.04 0.01
CA CYS A 243 11.10 -0.13 -1.09
C CYS A 243 9.92 -0.67 -1.90
N GLY A 244 8.81 0.08 -1.93
CA GLY A 244 7.63 -0.24 -2.69
C GLY A 244 7.61 0.35 -4.10
N LEU A 245 7.22 -0.48 -5.06
CA LEU A 245 6.76 -0.10 -6.39
C LEU A 245 5.42 -0.77 -6.69
N HIS A 246 4.66 -0.17 -7.60
CA HIS A 246 3.44 -0.80 -8.11
C HIS A 246 3.37 -0.75 -9.63
N THR A 247 2.54 -1.63 -10.15
CA THR A 247 2.04 -1.67 -11.51
C THR A 247 0.53 -1.87 -11.46
N ASP A 248 -0.08 -2.19 -12.59
CA ASP A 248 -1.49 -2.55 -12.68
C ASP A 248 -1.69 -3.78 -13.56
N ILE A 249 -2.89 -4.35 -13.51
CA ILE A 249 -3.21 -5.55 -14.28
C ILE A 249 -3.13 -5.30 -15.78
N ALA A 250 -3.42 -4.09 -16.27
CA ALA A 250 -3.36 -3.79 -17.70
C ALA A 250 -1.91 -3.79 -18.22
N ALA A 251 -1.00 -3.17 -17.49
CA ALA A 251 0.44 -3.20 -17.74
C ALA A 251 0.99 -4.63 -17.60
N GLY A 252 0.59 -5.35 -16.54
CA GLY A 252 0.95 -6.76 -16.36
C GLY A 252 0.52 -7.64 -17.55
N ASN A 253 -0.70 -7.45 -18.07
CA ASN A 253 -1.18 -8.18 -19.26
C ASN A 253 -0.36 -7.85 -20.51
N ARG A 254 0.05 -6.59 -20.70
CA ARG A 254 0.96 -6.20 -21.80
C ARG A 254 2.33 -6.85 -21.63
N THR A 255 2.85 -6.92 -20.40
CA THR A 255 4.10 -7.64 -20.08
C THR A 255 3.97 -9.12 -20.42
N ILE A 256 2.90 -9.79 -19.99
CA ILE A 256 2.64 -11.20 -20.31
C ILE A 256 2.58 -11.43 -21.83
N ALA A 257 1.91 -10.55 -22.57
CA ALA A 257 1.85 -10.63 -24.02
C ALA A 257 3.24 -10.48 -24.66
N ALA A 258 4.05 -9.52 -24.20
CA ALA A 258 5.42 -9.34 -24.67
C ALA A 258 6.31 -10.56 -24.37
N LEU A 259 6.20 -11.16 -23.17
CA LEU A 259 6.95 -12.36 -22.81
C LEU A 259 6.63 -13.55 -23.71
N ARG A 260 5.34 -13.77 -24.00
CA ARG A 260 4.90 -14.85 -24.90
C ARG A 260 5.34 -14.65 -26.34
N ALA A 261 5.47 -13.40 -26.79
CA ALA A 261 5.94 -13.06 -28.13
C ALA A 261 7.48 -13.03 -28.25
N HIS A 262 8.22 -12.98 -27.14
CA HIS A 262 9.65 -12.77 -27.16
C HIS A 262 10.42 -14.07 -27.48
N PRO A 263 11.31 -14.09 -28.50
CA PRO A 263 11.94 -15.33 -29.00
C PRO A 263 12.71 -16.15 -27.96
N ARG A 264 13.31 -15.47 -26.97
CA ARG A 264 14.08 -16.13 -25.91
C ARG A 264 13.29 -16.39 -24.63
N LEU A 265 12.19 -15.65 -24.41
CA LEU A 265 11.43 -15.73 -23.15
C LEU A 265 10.19 -16.60 -23.24
N ALA A 266 9.62 -16.79 -24.44
CA ALA A 266 8.39 -17.56 -24.63
C ALA A 266 8.47 -18.95 -23.97
N LYS A 267 9.58 -19.66 -24.16
CA LYS A 267 9.84 -21.00 -23.58
C LYS A 267 9.74 -21.06 -22.05
N HIS A 268 10.01 -19.95 -21.35
CA HIS A 268 9.95 -19.90 -19.89
C HIS A 268 8.52 -19.71 -19.35
N VAL A 269 7.58 -19.32 -20.21
CA VAL A 269 6.21 -18.98 -19.82
C VAL A 269 5.14 -19.82 -20.54
N GLU A 270 5.53 -20.85 -21.30
CA GLU A 270 4.60 -21.74 -22.04
C GLU A 270 3.57 -22.39 -21.10
N ASN A 271 4.01 -22.79 -19.90
CA ASN A 271 3.18 -23.46 -18.91
C ASN A 271 2.69 -22.52 -17.78
N VAL A 272 2.90 -21.21 -17.93
CA VAL A 272 2.46 -20.21 -16.95
C VAL A 272 1.10 -19.66 -17.38
N SER A 273 0.06 -20.04 -16.65
CA SER A 273 -1.33 -19.73 -17.01
C SER A 273 -2.12 -19.12 -15.87
N GLU A 274 -1.97 -19.63 -14.65
CA GLU A 274 -2.72 -19.14 -13.50
C GLU A 274 -2.13 -17.89 -12.88
N THR A 275 -2.97 -17.13 -12.17
CA THR A 275 -2.55 -15.86 -11.55
C THR A 275 -1.40 -16.04 -10.55
N LEU A 276 -1.42 -17.12 -9.77
CA LEU A 276 -0.36 -17.40 -8.80
C LEU A 276 0.93 -17.87 -9.49
N ASP A 277 0.83 -18.62 -10.59
CA ASP A 277 2.00 -19.01 -11.40
C ASP A 277 2.72 -17.79 -11.96
N TRP A 278 1.97 -16.82 -12.49
CA TRP A 278 2.54 -15.55 -12.96
C TRP A 278 3.23 -14.78 -11.84
N ARG A 279 2.65 -14.74 -10.63
CA ARG A 279 3.27 -14.08 -9.48
C ARG A 279 4.55 -14.78 -9.03
N ALA A 280 4.57 -16.11 -9.06
CA ALA A 280 5.77 -16.91 -8.80
C ALA A 280 6.87 -16.60 -9.82
N PHE A 281 6.52 -16.60 -11.12
CA PHE A 281 7.45 -16.26 -12.20
C PHE A 281 8.05 -14.84 -12.04
N PHE A 282 7.23 -13.82 -11.80
CA PHE A 282 7.75 -12.45 -11.62
C PHE A 282 8.52 -12.25 -10.31
N THR A 283 8.35 -13.13 -9.32
CA THR A 283 9.08 -13.08 -8.06
C THR A 283 10.44 -13.75 -8.16
N SER A 284 10.53 -14.86 -8.87
CA SER A 284 11.78 -15.61 -9.07
C SER A 284 11.83 -16.16 -10.50
N PRO A 285 12.16 -15.31 -11.50
CA PRO A 285 12.30 -15.75 -12.87
C PRO A 285 13.56 -16.62 -13.03
N PRO A 286 13.61 -17.50 -14.06
CA PRO A 286 14.82 -18.24 -14.38
C PRO A 286 16.01 -17.30 -14.61
N PRO A 287 17.24 -17.61 -14.12
CA PRO A 287 18.40 -16.73 -14.27
C PRO A 287 18.69 -16.32 -15.71
N GLU A 288 18.50 -17.23 -16.67
CA GLU A 288 18.69 -16.99 -18.10
C GLU A 288 17.65 -16.06 -18.74
N ALA A 289 16.53 -15.80 -18.04
CA ALA A 289 15.46 -14.92 -18.49
C ALA A 289 15.59 -13.49 -17.93
N VAL A 290 16.46 -13.27 -16.93
CA VAL A 290 16.54 -12.02 -16.15
C VAL A 290 16.83 -10.81 -17.03
N ASP A 291 17.85 -10.86 -17.88
CA ASP A 291 18.28 -9.69 -18.66
C ASP A 291 17.19 -9.22 -19.65
N ASP A 292 16.57 -10.16 -20.36
CA ASP A 292 15.52 -9.84 -21.33
C ASP A 292 14.22 -9.40 -20.63
N LEU A 293 13.90 -10.04 -19.49
CA LEU A 293 12.76 -9.64 -18.67
C LEU A 293 12.95 -8.23 -18.11
N LEU A 294 14.17 -7.89 -17.69
CA LEU A 294 14.53 -6.57 -17.20
C LEU A 294 14.35 -5.49 -18.27
N GLU A 295 14.75 -5.77 -19.51
CA GLU A 295 14.56 -4.86 -20.64
C GLU A 295 13.07 -4.57 -20.87
N ILE A 296 12.23 -5.60 -20.88
CA ILE A 296 10.77 -5.47 -21.03
C ILE A 296 10.19 -4.67 -19.84
N MET A 297 10.47 -5.09 -18.61
CA MET A 297 9.86 -4.50 -17.42
C MET A 297 10.31 -3.06 -17.14
N ALA A 298 11.47 -2.65 -17.65
CA ALA A 298 11.95 -1.27 -17.55
C ALA A 298 11.38 -0.34 -18.65
N ALA A 299 10.59 -0.85 -19.60
CA ALA A 299 10.02 -0.04 -20.67
C ALA A 299 8.68 0.63 -20.26
N PRO A 300 8.38 1.86 -20.75
CA PRO A 300 7.18 2.62 -20.36
C PRO A 300 5.85 1.87 -20.54
N ASP A 301 5.75 1.02 -21.56
CA ASP A 301 4.51 0.29 -21.88
C ASP A 301 4.14 -0.74 -20.81
N HIS A 302 5.12 -1.17 -20.03
CA HIS A 302 5.00 -2.18 -18.98
C HIS A 302 4.87 -1.58 -17.57
N LEU A 303 4.80 -0.25 -17.48
CA LEU A 303 4.60 0.48 -16.22
C LEU A 303 3.12 0.80 -16.00
N GLY A 304 2.57 0.31 -14.89
CA GLY A 304 1.21 0.68 -14.43
C GLY A 304 1.17 1.86 -13.45
N CYS A 305 2.30 2.23 -12.86
CA CYS A 305 2.40 3.46 -12.08
C CYS A 305 2.38 4.68 -13.00
N GLY A 306 1.28 5.44 -12.97
CA GLY A 306 1.13 6.65 -13.78
C GLY A 306 2.25 7.67 -13.54
N HIS A 307 2.65 7.87 -12.28
CA HIS A 307 3.73 8.79 -11.94
C HIS A 307 5.08 8.40 -12.58
N LEU A 308 5.55 7.16 -12.38
CA LEU A 308 6.83 6.72 -12.95
C LEU A 308 6.79 6.65 -14.47
N LYS A 309 5.65 6.22 -15.05
CA LYS A 309 5.46 6.19 -16.50
C LYS A 309 5.56 7.58 -17.11
N LEU A 310 4.83 8.56 -16.55
CA LEU A 310 4.87 9.95 -17.01
C LEU A 310 6.24 10.59 -16.80
N SER A 311 6.90 10.33 -15.65
CA SER A 311 8.28 10.75 -15.41
C SER A 311 9.27 10.19 -16.44
N MET A 312 9.01 9.03 -17.02
CA MET A 312 9.85 8.46 -18.07
C MET A 312 9.53 9.04 -19.46
N LEU A 313 8.25 9.19 -19.79
CA LEU A 313 7.78 9.68 -21.09
C LEU A 313 8.00 11.19 -21.27
N HIS A 314 7.88 11.95 -20.18
CA HIS A 314 7.96 13.42 -20.14
C HIS A 314 9.08 13.87 -19.19
N ALA A 315 10.23 13.20 -19.24
CA ALA A 315 11.31 13.35 -18.27
C ALA A 315 11.74 14.81 -18.04
N ASP A 316 11.89 15.58 -19.12
CA ASP A 316 12.24 17.00 -19.05
C ASP A 316 11.21 17.80 -18.26
N GLU A 317 9.91 17.54 -18.46
CA GLU A 317 8.81 18.19 -17.75
C GLU A 317 8.75 17.82 -16.26
N TYR A 318 9.24 16.65 -15.89
CA TYR A 318 9.36 16.17 -14.52
C TYR A 318 10.69 16.56 -13.86
N GLY A 319 11.61 17.15 -14.63
CA GLY A 319 12.94 17.54 -14.14
C GLY A 319 13.82 16.34 -13.78
N THR A 320 13.68 15.24 -14.52
CA THR A 320 14.48 14.03 -14.44
C THR A 320 14.96 13.64 -15.85
N ARG A 321 15.65 12.51 -16.00
CA ARG A 321 15.98 11.91 -17.30
C ARG A 321 15.37 10.52 -17.40
N ALA A 322 14.87 10.14 -18.58
CA ALA A 322 14.24 8.84 -18.80
C ALA A 322 15.18 7.65 -18.46
N ALA A 323 16.48 7.84 -18.65
CA ALA A 323 17.51 6.86 -18.28
C ALA A 323 17.55 6.61 -16.76
N LEU A 324 17.45 7.64 -15.92
CA LEU A 324 17.44 7.50 -14.46
C LEU A 324 16.23 6.69 -13.98
N VAL A 325 15.05 6.92 -14.57
CA VAL A 325 13.85 6.12 -14.27
C VAL A 325 14.06 4.65 -14.63
N ARG A 326 14.65 4.37 -15.80
CA ARG A 326 14.99 3.00 -16.22
C ARG A 326 16.01 2.36 -15.28
N SER A 327 17.06 3.08 -14.91
CA SER A 327 18.10 2.60 -14.01
C SER A 327 17.56 2.29 -12.61
N LEU A 328 16.62 3.08 -12.09
CA LEU A 328 15.90 2.76 -10.84
C LEU A 328 15.11 1.46 -10.96
N LEU A 329 14.34 1.28 -12.04
CA LEU A 329 13.57 0.05 -12.26
C LEU A 329 14.49 -1.17 -12.39
N ARG A 330 15.62 -1.02 -13.08
CA ARG A 330 16.65 -2.06 -13.21
C ARG A 330 17.23 -2.45 -11.85
N ALA A 331 17.65 -1.47 -11.05
CA ALA A 331 18.16 -1.69 -9.70
C ALA A 331 17.13 -2.41 -8.82
N PHE A 332 15.86 -2.00 -8.92
CA PHE A 332 14.76 -2.61 -8.18
C PHE A 332 14.55 -4.09 -8.54
N PHE A 333 14.36 -4.41 -9.82
CA PHE A 333 14.09 -5.79 -10.24
C PHE A 333 15.31 -6.69 -10.07
N ARG A 334 16.53 -6.18 -10.29
CA ARG A 334 17.76 -6.92 -10.00
C ARG A 334 17.83 -7.31 -8.52
N THR A 335 17.69 -6.34 -7.61
CA THR A 335 17.69 -6.59 -6.16
C THR A 335 16.59 -7.58 -5.75
N ARG A 336 15.41 -7.48 -6.36
CA ARG A 336 14.29 -8.42 -6.14
C ARG A 336 14.67 -9.84 -6.52
N TRP A 337 15.20 -10.05 -7.72
CA TRP A 337 15.49 -11.39 -8.25
C TRP A 337 16.76 -12.01 -7.66
N GLU A 338 17.59 -11.21 -7.00
CA GLU A 338 18.66 -11.69 -6.11
C GLU A 338 18.12 -12.19 -4.75
N GLY A 339 16.81 -12.13 -4.51
CA GLY A 339 16.14 -12.73 -3.36
C GLY A 339 15.74 -11.74 -2.26
N SER A 340 15.82 -10.42 -2.50
CA SER A 340 15.39 -9.44 -1.50
C SER A 340 13.88 -9.54 -1.24
N THR A 341 13.52 -9.81 0.02
CA THR A 341 12.14 -9.79 0.51
C THR A 341 11.62 -8.37 0.81
N GLU A 342 12.49 -7.36 0.71
CA GLU A 342 12.24 -5.96 1.08
C GLU A 342 11.82 -5.11 -0.13
N THR A 343 11.93 -5.67 -1.34
CA THR A 343 11.38 -5.07 -2.56
C THR A 343 9.91 -5.48 -2.71
N VAL A 344 8.99 -4.51 -2.57
CA VAL A 344 7.55 -4.78 -2.66
C VAL A 344 7.07 -4.37 -4.05
N TYR A 345 6.58 -5.32 -4.86
CA TYR A 345 6.03 -5.03 -6.19
C TYR A 345 4.56 -5.46 -6.27
N GLN A 346 3.66 -4.47 -6.33
CA GLN A 346 2.23 -4.73 -6.28
C GLN A 346 1.54 -4.50 -7.63
N ALA A 347 0.65 -5.41 -8.03
CA ALA A 347 -0.28 -5.18 -9.14
C ALA A 347 -1.62 -4.64 -8.65
N LEU A 348 -1.96 -3.40 -9.01
CA LEU A 348 -3.24 -2.78 -8.68
C LEU A 348 -4.35 -3.25 -9.65
N PRO A 349 -5.58 -3.46 -9.15
CA PRO A 349 -6.72 -3.85 -9.96
C PRO A 349 -7.49 -2.66 -10.52
N GLY A 350 -8.31 -2.94 -11.53
CA GLY A 350 -9.31 -2.02 -12.07
C GLY A 350 -8.74 -0.92 -12.94
N GLY A 351 -9.66 -0.17 -13.54
CA GLY A 351 -9.37 1.12 -14.13
C GLY A 351 -9.38 2.23 -13.08
N HIS A 352 -8.85 3.38 -13.47
CA HIS A 352 -8.94 4.63 -12.73
C HIS A 352 -10.38 5.15 -12.70
N ALA A 353 -10.87 5.44 -11.51
CA ALA A 353 -12.21 5.98 -11.25
C ALA A 353 -12.18 7.05 -10.14
N GLU A 354 -11.10 7.81 -10.08
CA GLU A 354 -10.89 8.84 -9.07
C GLU A 354 -11.94 9.96 -9.21
N GLY A 355 -12.55 10.30 -8.08
CA GLY A 355 -13.57 11.34 -7.95
C GLY A 355 -13.12 12.58 -7.17
N ALA A 356 -11.94 12.52 -6.54
CA ALA A 356 -11.34 13.61 -5.78
C ALA A 356 -9.84 13.37 -5.54
N VAL A 357 -9.15 14.44 -5.14
CA VAL A 357 -7.83 14.41 -4.52
C VAL A 357 -7.97 14.76 -3.04
N LEU A 358 -7.57 13.86 -2.16
CA LEU A 358 -7.52 14.07 -0.72
C LEU A 358 -6.07 14.28 -0.29
N ARG A 359 -5.75 15.46 0.24
CA ARG A 359 -4.45 15.73 0.86
C ARG A 359 -4.59 15.63 2.37
N VAL A 360 -3.83 14.71 2.96
CA VAL A 360 -3.82 14.51 4.39
C VAL A 360 -2.73 15.37 5.00
N ARG A 361 -3.16 16.42 5.71
CA ARG A 361 -2.32 17.45 6.32
C ARG A 361 -2.14 17.11 7.81
N THR A 362 -0.90 17.00 8.24
CA THR A 362 -0.55 16.88 9.67
C THR A 362 0.15 18.17 10.13
N PRO A 363 0.15 18.51 11.43
CA PRO A 363 0.97 19.61 11.94
C PRO A 363 2.44 19.41 11.55
N GLU A 364 3.17 20.52 11.35
CA GLU A 364 4.52 20.66 10.75
C GLU A 364 5.46 19.45 10.84
N ASP A 365 6.25 19.23 9.77
CA ASP A 365 7.20 18.11 9.53
C ASP A 365 6.92 16.91 10.42
N ALA A 366 6.04 16.02 9.94
CA ALA A 366 5.49 14.94 10.72
C ALA A 366 6.60 14.30 11.57
N SER A 367 6.53 14.54 12.88
CA SER A 367 7.56 14.05 13.80
C SER A 367 7.65 12.53 13.67
N MET A 368 8.84 11.96 13.81
CA MET A 368 8.99 10.50 13.84
C MET A 368 8.16 9.86 14.97
N PHE A 369 7.80 10.64 16.00
CA PHE A 369 6.94 10.22 17.09
C PHE A 369 5.43 10.44 16.83
N ALA A 370 5.07 11.13 15.76
CA ALA A 370 3.69 11.43 15.42
C ALA A 370 2.95 10.18 14.93
N GLU A 371 1.67 10.13 15.25
CA GLU A 371 0.71 9.20 14.64
C GLU A 371 0.20 9.82 13.34
N VAL A 372 0.56 9.22 12.21
CA VAL A 372 0.11 9.65 10.88
C VAL A 372 -1.11 8.82 10.46
N PRO A 373 -2.14 9.46 9.89
CA PRO A 373 -3.36 8.79 9.45
C PRO A 373 -3.17 8.09 8.09
N LEU A 374 -3.41 6.79 8.04
CA LEU A 374 -3.62 6.02 6.83
C LEU A 374 -5.08 6.15 6.43
N VAL A 375 -5.33 6.57 5.19
CA VAL A 375 -6.69 6.79 4.68
C VAL A 375 -6.95 5.85 3.51
N SER A 376 -8.11 5.19 3.52
CA SER A 376 -8.55 4.37 2.39
C SER A 376 -8.90 5.27 1.20
N PRO A 377 -8.42 4.98 -0.02
CA PRO A 377 -8.70 5.80 -1.18
C PRO A 377 -10.06 5.45 -1.84
N LEU A 378 -10.94 4.72 -1.17
CA LEU A 378 -12.19 4.23 -1.76
C LEU A 378 -13.40 4.63 -0.91
N PHE A 379 -14.35 5.34 -1.51
CA PHE A 379 -15.63 5.67 -0.89
C PHE A 379 -16.80 5.29 -1.80
N GLY A 380 -17.68 4.42 -1.32
CA GLY A 380 -18.89 4.04 -2.03
C GLY A 380 -18.66 3.52 -3.45
N GLY A 381 -17.50 2.92 -3.76
CA GLY A 381 -17.13 2.48 -5.12
C GLY A 381 -16.42 3.53 -5.97
N THR A 382 -16.22 4.75 -5.47
CA THR A 382 -15.47 5.82 -6.13
C THR A 382 -14.08 5.94 -5.51
N GLN A 383 -13.06 6.00 -6.37
CA GLN A 383 -11.66 6.08 -5.94
C GLN A 383 -11.28 7.54 -5.61
N MET A 384 -10.16 7.75 -4.93
CA MET A 384 -9.59 9.05 -4.60
C MET A 384 -8.08 8.98 -4.71
N PHE A 385 -7.44 10.03 -5.21
CA PHE A 385 -6.01 10.18 -4.97
C PHE A 385 -5.81 10.57 -3.50
N VAL A 386 -4.97 9.84 -2.76
CA VAL A 386 -4.68 10.17 -1.36
C VAL A 386 -3.20 10.52 -1.24
N ALA A 387 -2.89 11.73 -0.78
CA ALA A 387 -1.51 12.22 -0.66
C ALA A 387 -1.19 12.67 0.76
N HIS A 388 0.04 12.43 1.21
CA HIS A 388 0.55 12.82 2.54
C HIS A 388 1.78 13.73 2.41
N PRO A 389 1.61 15.04 2.12
CA PRO A 389 2.73 15.92 1.77
C PRO A 389 3.78 16.06 2.89
N GLU A 390 3.35 16.19 4.14
CA GLU A 390 4.25 16.32 5.29
C GLU A 390 5.04 15.03 5.54
N VAL A 391 4.40 13.86 5.38
CA VAL A 391 5.09 12.56 5.48
C VAL A 391 6.13 12.44 4.37
N ALA A 392 5.77 12.79 3.13
CA ALA A 392 6.70 12.77 2.00
C ALA A 392 7.93 13.66 2.27
N ARG A 393 7.72 14.87 2.79
CA ARG A 393 8.82 15.78 3.13
C ARG A 393 9.74 15.18 4.20
N THR A 394 9.20 14.62 5.28
CA THR A 394 10.01 13.95 6.32
C THR A 394 10.84 12.81 5.72
N MET A 395 10.22 11.96 4.89
CA MET A 395 10.90 10.81 4.29
C MET A 395 11.97 11.21 3.26
N ARG A 396 11.76 12.30 2.51
CA ARG A 396 12.80 12.91 1.65
C ARG A 396 13.98 13.41 2.48
N GLY A 397 13.71 14.09 3.60
CA GLY A 397 14.73 14.53 4.54
C GLY A 397 15.61 13.39 5.03
N LEU A 398 15.00 12.28 5.45
CA LEU A 398 15.75 11.08 5.86
C LEU A 398 16.54 10.46 4.71
N THR A 399 15.99 10.47 3.49
CA THR A 399 16.71 9.99 2.30
C THR A 399 17.93 10.86 2.00
N MET A 400 17.82 12.19 2.10
CA MET A 400 18.96 13.10 1.96
C MET A 400 20.01 12.90 3.05
N GLN A 401 19.60 12.62 4.30
CA GLN A 401 20.53 12.27 5.38
C GLN A 401 21.29 10.97 5.09
N LEU A 402 20.62 9.95 4.54
CA LEU A 402 21.28 8.72 4.06
C LEU A 402 22.29 9.04 2.96
N LEU A 403 21.94 9.87 1.98
CA LEU A 403 22.89 10.25 0.92
C LEU A 403 24.10 11.01 1.48
N GLY A 404 23.89 11.84 2.51
CA GLY A 404 24.97 12.50 3.25
C GLY A 404 25.88 11.51 3.98
N SER A 405 25.32 10.51 4.66
CA SER A 405 26.10 9.49 5.38
C SER A 405 26.91 8.58 4.46
N LEU A 406 26.45 8.41 3.21
CA LEU A 406 27.18 7.71 2.14
C LEU A 406 28.24 8.60 1.44
N GLY A 407 28.39 9.86 1.85
CA GLY A 407 29.36 10.79 1.26
C GLY A 407 28.98 11.28 -0.15
N LEU A 408 27.73 11.09 -0.57
CA LEU A 408 27.26 11.52 -1.90
C LEU A 408 26.84 12.99 -1.93
N VAL A 409 26.59 13.58 -0.76
CA VAL A 409 26.19 14.97 -0.57
C VAL A 409 27.12 15.61 0.47
N PRO A 410 27.94 16.60 0.08
CA PRO A 410 28.70 17.40 1.04
C PRO A 410 27.79 18.08 2.07
N THR A 411 28.21 18.16 3.33
CA THR A 411 27.39 18.73 4.43
C THR A 411 26.93 20.17 4.14
N ASP A 412 27.76 20.96 3.50
CA ASP A 412 27.47 22.35 3.10
C ASP A 412 26.48 22.45 1.92
N ALA A 413 26.28 21.35 1.17
CA ALA A 413 25.38 21.29 0.03
C ALA A 413 23.96 20.77 0.38
N ILE A 414 23.72 20.29 1.61
CA ILE A 414 22.43 19.71 2.02
C ILE A 414 21.28 20.71 1.84
N ARG A 415 21.43 21.95 2.32
CA ARG A 415 20.39 22.99 2.17
C ARG A 415 20.08 23.31 0.70
N ARG A 416 21.09 23.23 -0.17
CA ARG A 416 20.88 23.43 -1.61
C ARG A 416 20.14 22.24 -2.22
N LEU A 417 20.45 21.01 -1.79
CA LEU A 417 19.72 19.81 -2.20
C LEU A 417 18.26 19.88 -1.80
N GLU A 418 17.97 20.27 -0.54
CA GLU A 418 16.62 20.46 -0.01
C GLU A 418 15.79 21.38 -0.91
N GLY A 419 16.34 22.54 -1.30
CA GLY A 419 15.66 23.46 -2.20
C GLY A 419 15.34 22.88 -3.59
N ILE A 420 16.26 22.07 -4.15
CA ILE A 420 16.03 21.39 -5.45
C ILE A 420 14.96 20.30 -5.30
N VAL A 421 14.98 19.56 -4.19
CA VAL A 421 14.00 18.52 -3.86
C VAL A 421 12.60 19.14 -3.74
N ASP A 422 12.44 20.26 -3.04
CA ASP A 422 11.15 20.93 -2.89
C ASP A 422 10.60 21.48 -4.21
N GLU A 423 11.47 22.06 -5.05
CA GLU A 423 11.10 22.51 -6.39
C GLU A 423 10.62 21.33 -7.26
N LEU A 424 11.39 20.24 -7.29
CA LEU A 424 11.04 19.04 -8.05
C LEU A 424 9.76 18.39 -7.52
N ALA A 425 9.57 18.31 -6.21
CA ALA A 425 8.37 17.76 -5.62
C ALA A 425 7.10 18.49 -6.04
N SER A 426 7.11 19.82 -5.94
CA SER A 426 5.98 20.66 -6.37
C SER A 426 5.69 20.45 -7.85
N ARG A 427 6.75 20.49 -8.67
CA ARG A 427 6.68 20.32 -10.12
C ARG A 427 6.11 18.96 -10.52
N GLN A 428 6.67 17.86 -9.99
CA GLN A 428 6.28 16.51 -10.37
C GLN A 428 4.86 16.16 -9.88
N LEU A 429 4.48 16.61 -8.67
CA LEU A 429 3.12 16.46 -8.17
C LEU A 429 2.11 17.17 -9.07
N SER A 430 2.37 18.44 -9.41
CA SER A 430 1.51 19.22 -10.30
C SER A 430 1.34 18.55 -11.67
N ARG A 431 2.43 18.09 -12.29
CA ARG A 431 2.37 17.39 -13.59
C ARG A 431 1.58 16.09 -13.53
N THR A 432 1.78 15.31 -12.46
CA THR A 432 1.08 14.04 -12.27
C THR A 432 -0.41 14.25 -12.05
N LEU A 433 -0.79 15.21 -11.20
CA LEU A 433 -2.20 15.51 -10.95
C LEU A 433 -2.87 16.06 -12.20
N HIS A 434 -2.23 16.96 -12.94
CA HIS A 434 -2.78 17.47 -14.20
C HIS A 434 -3.04 16.34 -15.21
N ALA A 435 -2.08 15.42 -15.38
CA ALA A 435 -2.23 14.33 -16.34
C ALA A 435 -3.24 13.25 -15.94
N LEU A 436 -3.45 13.02 -14.64
CA LEU A 436 -4.25 11.88 -14.13
C LEU A 436 -5.56 12.28 -13.46
N GLY A 437 -5.72 13.55 -13.08
CA GLY A 437 -6.79 14.02 -12.22
C GLY A 437 -7.33 15.39 -12.59
N GLU A 438 -7.15 15.84 -13.84
CA GLU A 438 -7.70 17.11 -14.35
C GLU A 438 -9.18 17.28 -13.96
N GLY A 439 -9.52 18.46 -13.41
CA GLY A 439 -10.89 18.78 -13.01
C GLY A 439 -11.39 18.11 -11.73
N LEU A 440 -10.58 17.30 -11.05
CA LEU A 440 -10.99 16.71 -9.77
C LEU A 440 -10.97 17.73 -8.63
N PRO A 441 -11.96 17.72 -7.73
CA PRO A 441 -11.92 18.55 -6.53
C PRO A 441 -10.80 18.11 -5.59
N ILE A 442 -10.16 19.08 -4.96
CA ILE A 442 -9.11 18.88 -3.96
C ILE A 442 -9.69 19.19 -2.58
N TYR A 443 -9.49 18.26 -1.65
CA TYR A 443 -9.88 18.39 -0.25
C TYR A 443 -8.67 18.26 0.66
N ASP A 444 -8.59 19.12 1.68
CA ASP A 444 -7.60 19.02 2.74
C ASP A 444 -8.25 18.39 3.96
N LEU A 445 -7.70 17.24 4.39
CA LEU A 445 -8.00 16.60 5.66
C LEU A 445 -6.92 17.00 6.65
N VAL A 446 -7.26 17.90 7.58
CA VAL A 446 -6.31 18.49 8.52
C VAL A 446 -6.49 17.87 9.89
N PHE A 447 -5.44 17.21 10.39
CA PHE A 447 -5.41 16.66 11.74
C PHE A 447 -4.85 17.68 12.73
N ASP A 448 -5.48 17.78 13.89
CA ASP A 448 -4.97 18.58 15.00
C ASP A 448 -4.06 17.75 15.93
N ALA A 449 -3.29 18.44 16.78
CA ALA A 449 -2.40 17.79 17.75
C ALA A 449 -3.16 17.02 18.85
N GLY A 450 -4.45 17.31 19.06
CA GLY A 450 -5.33 16.63 20.01
C GLY A 450 -5.93 15.33 19.48
N GLY A 451 -5.66 14.98 18.21
CA GLY A 451 -6.13 13.77 17.56
C GLY A 451 -7.49 13.90 16.86
N GLY A 452 -8.09 15.10 16.87
CA GLY A 452 -9.23 15.47 16.04
C GLY A 452 -8.82 15.78 14.60
N TYR A 453 -9.81 15.97 13.73
CA TYR A 453 -9.59 16.36 12.34
C TYR A 453 -10.77 17.18 11.80
N HIS A 454 -10.50 17.96 10.76
CA HIS A 454 -11.52 18.62 9.95
C HIS A 454 -11.19 18.49 8.46
N VAL A 455 -12.19 18.70 7.60
CA VAL A 455 -12.04 18.66 6.15
C VAL A 455 -12.55 19.95 5.54
N GLU A 456 -11.76 20.49 4.62
CA GLU A 456 -12.08 21.68 3.85
C GLU A 456 -11.82 21.50 2.35
N ALA A 457 -12.52 22.27 1.53
CA ALA A 457 -12.27 22.32 0.10
C ALA A 457 -11.04 23.19 -0.17
N ALA A 458 -10.10 22.67 -0.95
CA ALA A 458 -8.80 23.32 -1.21
C ALA A 458 -8.62 23.75 -2.67
N GLY A 459 -9.52 23.36 -3.57
CA GLY A 459 -9.52 23.79 -4.96
C GLY A 459 -9.93 22.70 -5.93
N ILE A 460 -9.47 22.83 -7.17
CA ILE A 460 -9.68 21.87 -8.25
C ILE A 460 -8.32 21.66 -8.93
N VAL A 461 -8.05 20.43 -9.37
CA VAL A 461 -6.86 20.15 -10.18
C VAL A 461 -6.96 20.93 -11.50
N PRO A 462 -5.96 21.77 -11.81
CA PRO A 462 -6.00 22.65 -12.97
C PRO A 462 -5.93 21.93 -14.31
#